data_AF-A0A931QUQ0-F1
#
_entry.id   AF-A0A931QUQ0-F1
#
_cell.length_a   1.000
_cell.length_b   1.000
_cell.length_c   1.000
_cell.angle_alpha   90.00
_cell.angle_beta   90.00
_cell.angle_gamma   90.00
#
_symmetry.space_group_name_H-M   'P 1'
#
loop_
_entity.id
_entity.type
_entity.pdbx_description
1 polymer ?
#
loop_
_entity_poly.entity_id
_entity_poly.type
_entity_poly.pdbx_seq_one_letter_code
_entity_poly.pdbx_strand_id
1 'polypeptide(L)'
;MVMVKSQKGFHLLPLLIVVVLVCVGAIGWRVMQKNNDKNQAASSDSKKLGSQEKQWLKDCQGDGRVQMQKSPMNLEDVGMILPLGLTAGAHVTPIDHLYFSPLEFRSPRDKYPVYAMADGYIVEITSRSVNVDTGQARPPEYRFMFQHSCQTISYFDLVTSVDDSIIKQMPDIESKGRATGHIAVKAGQLIGRIGGQTLDTAVYNMDLVLPGFITPSLYDAEPWKVHTDDFFSYFDEPLKSQLLDKNIRKTPPYSGKIDYDQPGKLIGNWFKQGSNGYAGEKGTTGAGENGRGYWSGHLSVFYHAIQPATIIVSLGEFSDGSPEAFAVAGNTPDPASVNKASGIVKYELIQGPNQDGQLPQDKTVRGSVLLQVLDGEKLKMEVFPGKTASQVNGFTPAALTYER
;
A
#
# COMPACT_ATOMS: atom_id res chain seq x y z
N MET A 1 -61.75 28.64 -35.60
CA MET A 1 -60.79 28.23 -36.64
C MET A 1 -59.40 28.32 -36.03
N VAL A 2 -58.74 27.17 -35.83
CA VAL A 2 -57.50 27.06 -35.04
C VAL A 2 -56.31 27.58 -35.85
N MET A 3 -55.55 28.51 -35.29
CA MET A 3 -54.25 28.94 -35.83
C MET A 3 -53.15 27.99 -35.35
N VAL A 4 -52.50 27.30 -36.29
CA VAL A 4 -51.30 26.50 -36.07
C VAL A 4 -50.08 27.42 -36.14
N LYS A 5 -49.33 27.56 -35.03
CA LYS A 5 -47.99 28.17 -35.02
C LYS A 5 -46.96 27.09 -35.41
N SER A 6 -46.19 27.34 -36.48
CA SER A 6 -45.08 26.46 -36.87
C SER A 6 -43.89 26.60 -35.91
N GLN A 7 -43.51 25.50 -35.25
CA GLN A 7 -42.24 25.39 -34.54
C GLN A 7 -41.12 25.07 -35.54
N LYS A 8 -40.39 26.10 -36.00
CA LYS A 8 -39.06 25.94 -36.60
C LYS A 8 -38.04 26.43 -35.57
N GLY A 9 -37.42 25.50 -34.83
CA GLY A 9 -36.37 25.87 -33.87
C GLY A 9 -35.80 24.73 -33.01
N PHE A 10 -36.45 23.57 -32.92
CA PHE A 10 -36.05 22.53 -31.96
C PHE A 10 -35.05 21.47 -32.47
N HIS A 11 -34.64 21.51 -33.75
CA HIS A 11 -33.74 20.50 -34.33
C HIS A 11 -32.25 20.84 -34.25
N LEU A 12 -31.89 22.09 -33.91
CA LEU A 12 -30.48 22.52 -33.82
C LEU A 12 -29.88 22.27 -32.43
N LEU A 13 -30.70 22.24 -31.37
CA LEU A 13 -30.23 22.04 -29.99
C LEU A 13 -29.69 20.61 -29.74
N PRO A 14 -30.33 19.53 -30.21
CA PRO A 14 -29.79 18.17 -30.08
C PRO A 14 -28.50 18.00 -30.88
N LEU A 15 -28.42 18.61 -32.06
CA LEU A 15 -27.25 18.53 -32.93
C LEU A 15 -26.03 19.22 -32.28
N LEU A 16 -26.25 20.36 -31.62
CA LEU A 16 -25.20 21.10 -30.94
C LEU A 16 -24.68 20.36 -29.69
N ILE A 17 -25.57 19.67 -28.95
CA ILE A 17 -25.19 18.82 -27.80
C ILE A 17 -24.35 17.63 -28.27
N VAL A 18 -24.74 16.96 -29.37
CA VAL A 18 -23.96 15.83 -29.93
C VAL A 18 -22.58 16.29 -30.40
N VAL A 19 -22.48 17.44 -31.08
CA VAL A 19 -21.18 17.99 -31.52
C VAL A 19 -20.29 18.32 -30.32
N VAL A 20 -20.83 18.94 -29.25
CA VAL A 20 -20.06 19.23 -28.04
C VAL A 20 -19.58 17.95 -27.35
N LEU A 21 -20.42 16.92 -27.23
CA LEU A 21 -20.02 15.64 -26.62
C LEU A 21 -18.94 14.92 -27.44
N VAL A 22 -19.02 14.95 -28.77
CA VAL A 22 -17.98 14.39 -29.65
C VAL A 22 -16.67 15.17 -29.51
N CYS A 23 -16.72 16.50 -29.44
CA CYS A 23 -15.51 17.31 -29.24
C CYS A 23 -14.88 17.08 -27.87
N VAL A 24 -15.68 17.02 -26.79
CA VAL A 24 -15.19 16.72 -25.43
C VAL A 24 -14.64 15.29 -25.36
N GLY A 25 -15.30 14.32 -25.97
CA GLY A 25 -14.81 12.94 -26.07
C GLY A 25 -13.50 12.83 -26.85
N ALA A 26 -13.36 13.55 -27.97
CA ALA A 26 -12.13 13.57 -28.77
C ALA A 26 -10.96 14.28 -28.06
N ILE A 27 -11.25 15.36 -27.31
CA ILE A 27 -10.25 16.04 -26.47
C ILE A 27 -9.84 15.15 -25.30
N GLY A 28 -10.81 14.52 -24.60
CA GLY A 28 -10.54 13.55 -23.53
C GLY A 28 -9.71 12.37 -24.01
N TRP A 29 -10.02 11.82 -25.18
CA TRP A 29 -9.26 10.74 -25.80
C TRP A 29 -7.84 11.16 -26.19
N ARG A 30 -7.65 12.37 -26.76
CA ARG A 30 -6.32 12.91 -27.05
C ARG A 30 -5.50 13.19 -25.79
N VAL A 31 -6.13 13.66 -24.71
CA VAL A 31 -5.45 13.85 -23.42
C VAL A 31 -5.05 12.51 -22.81
N MET A 32 -5.91 11.48 -22.90
CA MET A 32 -5.56 10.11 -22.48
C MET A 32 -4.42 9.53 -23.31
N GLN A 33 -4.43 9.68 -24.64
CA GLN A 33 -3.31 9.24 -25.50
C GLN A 33 -2.02 9.97 -25.13
N LYS A 34 -2.05 11.29 -24.96
CA LYS A 34 -0.86 12.06 -24.58
C LYS A 34 -0.32 11.71 -23.20
N ASN A 35 -1.19 11.28 -22.27
CA ASN A 35 -0.78 10.74 -20.97
C ASN A 35 -0.20 9.33 -21.11
N ASN A 36 -0.78 8.47 -21.96
CA ASN A 36 -0.19 7.17 -22.28
C ASN A 36 1.18 7.29 -22.95
N ASP A 37 1.34 8.22 -23.88
CA ASP A 37 2.62 8.47 -24.57
C ASP A 37 3.66 9.06 -23.61
N LYS A 38 3.25 9.91 -22.66
CA LYS A 38 4.13 10.39 -21.58
C LYS A 38 4.50 9.29 -20.59
N ASN A 39 3.57 8.39 -20.26
CA ASN A 39 3.83 7.23 -19.41
C ASN A 39 4.74 6.21 -20.11
N GLN A 40 4.64 6.06 -21.44
CA GLN A 40 5.59 5.27 -22.23
C GLN A 40 6.95 5.96 -22.39
N ALA A 41 7.01 7.30 -22.50
CA ALA A 41 8.28 8.01 -22.54
C ALA A 41 9.03 7.95 -21.19
N ALA A 42 8.30 7.95 -20.06
CA ALA A 42 8.84 7.69 -18.72
C ALA A 42 9.26 6.22 -18.52
N SER A 43 8.79 5.28 -19.35
CA SER A 43 9.16 3.86 -19.29
C SER A 43 10.40 3.51 -20.12
N SER A 44 11.15 4.50 -20.61
CA SER A 44 12.35 4.29 -21.45
C SER A 44 13.68 4.32 -20.69
N ASP A 45 13.65 4.61 -19.38
CA ASP A 45 14.73 4.15 -18.49
C ASP A 45 14.60 2.64 -18.38
N SER A 46 15.59 1.90 -18.89
CA SER A 46 15.67 0.45 -18.75
C SER A 46 15.36 0.04 -17.30
N LYS A 47 14.25 -0.69 -17.10
CA LYS A 47 13.76 -1.24 -15.82
C LYS A 47 14.91 -1.59 -14.88
N LYS A 48 15.22 -0.72 -13.92
CA LYS A 48 16.30 -0.99 -12.96
C LYS A 48 15.75 -1.82 -11.81
N LEU A 49 15.51 -3.10 -12.09
CA LEU A 49 15.18 -4.09 -11.05
C LEU A 49 16.29 -4.11 -9.99
N GLY A 50 15.88 -4.13 -8.73
CA GLY A 50 16.73 -4.37 -7.56
C GLY A 50 17.32 -5.78 -7.57
N SER A 51 18.29 -6.03 -6.69
CA SER A 51 18.95 -7.34 -6.58
C SER A 51 17.97 -8.47 -6.24
N GLN A 52 17.01 -8.19 -5.36
CA GLN A 52 16.03 -9.18 -4.91
C GLN A 52 15.01 -9.52 -5.99
N GLU A 53 14.52 -8.54 -6.75
CA GLU A 53 13.60 -8.80 -7.86
C GLU A 53 14.28 -9.59 -8.98
N LYS A 54 15.55 -9.27 -9.28
CA LYS A 54 16.37 -10.06 -10.22
C LYS A 54 16.54 -11.51 -9.78
N GLN A 55 16.63 -11.74 -8.47
CA GLN A 55 16.71 -13.09 -7.92
C GLN A 55 15.38 -13.83 -8.09
N TRP A 56 14.25 -13.19 -7.83
CA TRP A 56 12.93 -13.81 -7.97
C TRP A 56 12.54 -14.10 -9.41
N LEU A 57 13.04 -13.30 -10.36
CA LEU A 57 12.82 -13.48 -11.80
C LEU A 57 13.91 -14.32 -12.48
N LYS A 58 14.83 -14.90 -11.71
CA LYS A 58 15.88 -15.75 -12.26
C LYS A 58 15.23 -16.97 -12.90
N ASP A 59 15.59 -17.24 -14.16
CA ASP A 59 15.08 -18.37 -14.94
C ASP A 59 13.55 -18.35 -15.13
N CYS A 60 12.93 -17.17 -15.05
CA CYS A 60 11.49 -17.00 -15.28
C CYS A 60 11.05 -17.49 -16.66
N GLN A 61 9.80 -17.97 -16.72
CA GLN A 61 9.18 -18.46 -17.94
C GLN A 61 7.80 -17.83 -18.13
N GLY A 62 7.38 -17.73 -19.39
CA GLY A 62 6.10 -17.11 -19.74
C GLY A 62 6.17 -15.58 -19.74
N ASP A 63 5.33 -14.99 -20.56
CA ASP A 63 5.14 -13.55 -20.67
C ASP A 63 3.79 -13.13 -20.08
N GLY A 64 3.68 -11.84 -19.81
CA GLY A 64 2.38 -11.27 -19.48
C GLY A 64 1.88 -11.57 -18.06
N ARG A 65 0.70 -11.02 -17.82
CA ARG A 65 -0.04 -11.13 -16.58
C ARG A 65 -0.64 -12.52 -16.40
N VAL A 66 -0.44 -13.15 -15.25
CA VAL A 66 -1.05 -14.46 -14.92
C VAL A 66 -2.32 -14.26 -14.09
N GLN A 67 -3.45 -14.80 -14.55
CA GLN A 67 -4.68 -14.83 -13.75
C GLN A 67 -4.55 -15.82 -12.59
N MET A 68 -5.06 -15.46 -11.43
CA MET A 68 -5.12 -16.28 -10.21
C MET A 68 -6.39 -17.13 -10.23
N GLN A 69 -6.23 -18.45 -10.33
CA GLN A 69 -7.38 -19.37 -10.44
C GLN A 69 -7.99 -19.75 -9.09
N LYS A 70 -7.32 -19.46 -7.97
CA LYS A 70 -7.73 -19.86 -6.62
C LYS A 70 -7.50 -18.74 -5.60
N SER A 71 -8.44 -18.61 -4.65
CA SER A 71 -8.23 -17.82 -3.43
C SER A 71 -7.13 -18.47 -2.58
N PRO A 72 -6.27 -17.67 -1.91
CA PRO A 72 -5.18 -18.21 -1.10
C PRO A 72 -5.68 -18.94 0.16
N MET A 73 -6.93 -18.70 0.58
CA MET A 73 -7.62 -19.44 1.65
C MET A 73 -9.01 -19.87 1.16
N ASN A 74 -9.63 -20.86 1.79
CA ASN A 74 -11.04 -21.15 1.52
C ASN A 74 -11.89 -19.92 1.87
N LEU A 75 -12.82 -19.53 0.98
CA LEU A 75 -13.63 -18.32 1.18
C LEU A 75 -14.53 -18.39 2.43
N GLU A 76 -14.93 -19.59 2.84
CA GLU A 76 -15.68 -19.83 4.08
C GLU A 76 -14.84 -19.61 5.34
N ASP A 77 -13.52 -19.81 5.24
CA ASP A 77 -12.56 -19.60 6.33
C ASP A 77 -12.12 -18.13 6.44
N VAL A 78 -12.46 -17.27 5.46
CA VAL A 78 -12.11 -15.84 5.46
C VAL A 78 -13.23 -15.04 6.15
N GLY A 79 -12.88 -14.38 7.26
CA GLY A 79 -13.77 -13.45 7.94
C GLY A 79 -13.86 -12.12 7.22
N MET A 80 -12.70 -11.56 6.85
CA MET A 80 -12.61 -10.33 6.07
C MET A 80 -11.27 -10.20 5.34
N ILE A 81 -11.26 -9.40 4.28
CA ILE A 81 -10.06 -8.94 3.60
C ILE A 81 -9.88 -7.45 3.90
N LEU A 82 -8.70 -7.09 4.41
CA LEU A 82 -8.30 -5.69 4.58
C LEU A 82 -7.47 -5.24 3.35
N PRO A 83 -7.71 -4.02 2.83
CA PRO A 83 -7.04 -3.53 1.63
C PRO A 83 -5.58 -3.13 1.87
N LEU A 84 -4.85 -2.95 0.77
CA LEU A 84 -3.60 -2.20 0.70
C LEU A 84 -3.76 -0.80 1.32
N GLY A 85 -2.66 -0.27 1.83
CA GLY A 85 -2.52 1.13 2.20
C GLY A 85 -2.93 1.46 3.63
N LEU A 86 -3.17 0.46 4.48
CA LEU A 86 -3.23 0.65 5.93
C LEU A 86 -1.86 1.11 6.46
N THR A 87 -1.84 1.66 7.66
CA THR A 87 -0.63 1.98 8.43
C THR A 87 -0.78 1.43 9.83
N ALA A 88 0.23 0.73 10.34
CA ALA A 88 0.18 0.07 11.65
C ALA A 88 1.58 -0.12 12.22
N GLY A 89 1.80 0.32 13.47
CA GLY A 89 3.09 0.20 14.14
C GLY A 89 4.23 0.76 13.28
N ALA A 90 5.27 -0.04 13.06
CA ALA A 90 6.42 0.29 12.22
C ALA A 90 6.08 0.64 10.76
N HIS A 91 4.92 0.25 10.24
CA HIS A 91 4.48 0.60 8.89
C HIS A 91 3.86 2.00 8.85
N VAL A 92 4.73 3.01 8.79
CA VAL A 92 4.35 4.44 8.72
C VAL A 92 3.88 4.83 7.32
N THR A 93 4.42 4.22 6.27
CA THR A 93 3.92 4.40 4.90
C THR A 93 2.79 3.41 4.61
N PRO A 94 1.83 3.75 3.72
CA PRO A 94 0.79 2.84 3.28
C PRO A 94 1.35 1.47 2.88
N ILE A 95 0.82 0.42 3.52
CA ILE A 95 1.29 -0.97 3.42
C ILE A 95 0.98 -1.58 2.05
N ASP A 96 1.94 -2.32 1.49
CA ASP A 96 1.95 -2.87 0.13
C ASP A 96 1.25 -4.23 -0.03
N HIS A 97 0.56 -4.71 1.00
CA HIS A 97 -0.16 -5.97 0.98
C HIS A 97 -1.53 -5.92 1.65
N LEU A 98 -2.35 -6.89 1.28
CA LEU A 98 -3.67 -7.14 1.84
C LEU A 98 -3.55 -8.13 2.99
N TYR A 99 -4.57 -8.14 3.84
CA TYR A 99 -4.69 -9.08 4.94
C TYR A 99 -5.92 -9.95 4.73
N PHE A 100 -5.73 -11.25 4.61
CA PHE A 100 -6.80 -12.23 4.72
C PHE A 100 -6.93 -12.62 6.18
N SER A 101 -7.90 -12.01 6.87
CA SER A 101 -8.20 -12.30 8.27
C SER A 101 -9.10 -13.54 8.37
N PRO A 102 -8.71 -14.58 9.11
CA PRO A 102 -9.53 -15.78 9.24
C PRO A 102 -10.82 -15.50 10.01
N LEU A 103 -11.85 -16.30 9.75
CA LEU A 103 -13.17 -16.18 10.37
C LEU A 103 -13.09 -16.25 11.90
N GLU A 104 -12.26 -17.15 12.43
CA GLU A 104 -11.86 -17.14 13.84
C GLU A 104 -10.44 -16.60 13.96
N PHE A 105 -10.30 -15.30 14.20
CA PHE A 105 -8.99 -14.66 14.32
C PHE A 105 -8.12 -15.29 15.43
N ARG A 106 -8.70 -15.59 16.59
CA ARG A 106 -8.00 -16.24 17.73
C ARG A 106 -8.00 -17.76 17.63
N SER A 107 -7.88 -18.30 16.41
CA SER A 107 -7.77 -19.74 16.21
C SER A 107 -6.45 -20.28 16.77
N PRO A 108 -6.38 -21.59 17.06
CA PRO A 108 -5.10 -22.28 17.18
C PRO A 108 -4.24 -22.04 15.93
N ARG A 109 -2.93 -22.06 16.13
CA ARG A 109 -1.94 -22.06 15.06
C ARG A 109 -2.20 -23.22 14.09
N ASP A 110 -1.93 -23.00 12.80
CA ASP A 110 -2.10 -24.01 11.75
C ASP A 110 -3.55 -24.51 11.59
N LYS A 111 -4.56 -23.72 11.97
CA LYS A 111 -5.97 -24.11 11.79
C LYS A 111 -6.38 -24.10 10.33
N TYR A 112 -6.03 -23.07 9.57
CA TYR A 112 -6.59 -22.83 8.23
C TYR A 112 -5.59 -23.15 7.12
N PRO A 113 -5.97 -23.90 6.08
CA PRO A 113 -5.10 -24.21 4.97
C PRO A 113 -4.84 -22.98 4.08
N VAL A 114 -3.63 -22.89 3.53
CA VAL A 114 -3.24 -21.88 2.54
C VAL A 114 -2.85 -22.55 1.23
N TYR A 115 -3.34 -22.00 0.13
CA TYR A 115 -3.21 -22.57 -1.21
C TYR A 115 -2.47 -21.64 -2.17
N ALA A 116 -1.70 -22.21 -3.10
CA ALA A 116 -1.16 -21.45 -4.22
C ALA A 116 -2.30 -20.86 -5.08
N MET A 117 -2.25 -19.56 -5.38
CA MET A 117 -3.33 -18.88 -6.12
C MET A 117 -3.34 -19.23 -7.61
N ALA A 118 -2.17 -19.52 -8.18
CA ALA A 118 -1.99 -19.93 -9.57
C ALA A 118 -0.86 -20.95 -9.71
N ASP A 119 -0.78 -21.54 -10.90
CA ASP A 119 0.40 -22.27 -11.34
C ASP A 119 1.63 -21.35 -11.31
N GLY A 120 2.79 -21.93 -10.99
CA GLY A 120 4.05 -21.19 -10.96
C GLY A 120 5.12 -21.92 -10.17
N TYR A 121 6.06 -21.16 -9.64
CA TYR A 121 7.19 -21.69 -8.87
C TYR A 121 7.35 -20.95 -7.55
N ILE A 122 7.53 -21.69 -6.46
CA ILE A 122 8.07 -21.12 -5.22
C ILE A 122 9.57 -20.90 -5.47
N VAL A 123 9.98 -19.63 -5.47
CA VAL A 123 11.37 -19.22 -5.76
C VAL A 123 12.17 -18.88 -4.50
N GLU A 124 11.46 -18.54 -3.42
CA GLU A 124 12.06 -18.21 -2.15
C GLU A 124 11.10 -18.51 -1.00
N ILE A 125 11.63 -19.04 0.09
CA ILE A 125 10.95 -19.08 1.37
C ILE A 125 11.91 -18.56 2.44
N THR A 126 11.47 -17.61 3.26
CA THR A 126 12.21 -17.13 4.44
C THR A 126 11.40 -17.40 5.69
N SER A 127 12.07 -17.76 6.79
CA SER A 127 11.43 -17.91 8.10
C SER A 127 11.86 -16.81 9.06
N ARG A 128 10.95 -16.36 9.92
CA ARG A 128 11.23 -15.40 11.00
C ARG A 128 10.71 -15.95 12.32
N SER A 129 11.57 -15.99 13.32
CA SER A 129 11.26 -16.49 14.67
C SER A 129 11.43 -15.41 15.75
N VAL A 130 11.48 -14.15 15.34
CA VAL A 130 11.62 -12.98 16.22
C VAL A 130 10.62 -11.92 15.79
N ASN A 131 9.99 -11.25 16.74
CA ASN A 131 9.14 -10.09 16.49
C ASN A 131 10.01 -8.86 16.15
N VAL A 132 9.72 -8.18 15.04
CA VAL A 132 10.52 -7.05 14.55
C VAL A 132 10.41 -5.79 15.42
N ASP A 133 9.27 -5.61 16.09
CA ASP A 133 8.97 -4.43 16.90
C ASP A 133 9.43 -4.58 18.36
N THR A 134 9.43 -5.82 18.89
CA THR A 134 9.77 -6.09 20.30
C THR A 134 11.08 -6.84 20.49
N GLY A 135 11.64 -7.44 19.43
CA GLY A 135 12.82 -8.30 19.49
C GLY A 135 12.59 -9.65 20.20
N GLN A 136 11.35 -9.97 20.59
CA GLN A 136 11.05 -11.20 21.34
C GLN A 136 10.97 -12.43 20.42
N ALA A 137 11.45 -13.57 20.91
CA ALA A 137 11.34 -14.85 20.22
C ALA A 137 9.87 -15.28 20.07
N ARG A 138 9.56 -15.91 18.94
CA ARG A 138 8.22 -16.44 18.61
C ARG A 138 8.33 -17.70 17.76
N PRO A 139 7.27 -18.53 17.69
CA PRO A 139 7.21 -19.63 16.72
C PRO A 139 7.49 -19.12 15.28
N PRO A 140 8.19 -19.91 14.45
CA PRO A 140 8.64 -19.46 13.14
C PRO A 140 7.48 -19.16 12.20
N GLU A 141 7.50 -18.03 11.51
CA GLU A 141 6.56 -17.74 10.43
C GLU A 141 7.29 -17.69 9.11
N TYR A 142 6.59 -17.99 8.03
CA TYR A 142 7.18 -18.17 6.71
C TYR A 142 6.62 -17.15 5.72
N ARG A 143 7.53 -16.56 4.95
CA ARG A 143 7.22 -15.78 3.75
C ARG A 143 7.61 -16.57 2.52
N PHE A 144 6.70 -16.67 1.57
CA PHE A 144 6.87 -17.34 0.29
C PHE A 144 6.85 -16.31 -0.83
N MET A 145 7.73 -16.47 -1.80
CA MET A 145 7.68 -15.76 -3.08
C MET A 145 7.32 -16.72 -4.21
N PHE A 146 6.33 -16.35 -5.00
CA PHE A 146 5.84 -17.12 -6.13
C PHE A 146 6.14 -16.38 -7.43
N GLN A 147 6.86 -17.05 -8.33
CA GLN A 147 7.08 -16.60 -9.71
C GLN A 147 6.04 -17.28 -10.61
N HIS A 148 5.11 -16.51 -11.17
CA HIS A 148 4.08 -17.01 -12.09
C HIS A 148 4.46 -16.80 -13.56
N SER A 149 5.08 -15.66 -13.86
CA SER A 149 5.67 -15.35 -15.16
C SER A 149 6.89 -14.45 -14.99
N CYS A 150 7.51 -14.04 -16.09
CA CYS A 150 8.52 -12.97 -16.06
C CYS A 150 7.97 -11.58 -15.69
N GLN A 151 6.66 -11.44 -15.53
CA GLN A 151 5.99 -10.18 -15.15
C GLN A 151 5.27 -10.28 -13.79
N THR A 152 4.65 -11.42 -13.48
CA THR A 152 3.76 -11.56 -12.31
C THR A 152 4.45 -12.35 -11.20
N ILE A 153 4.59 -11.70 -10.05
CA ILE A 153 5.02 -12.30 -8.79
C ILE A 153 3.89 -12.14 -7.78
N SER A 154 3.64 -13.14 -6.95
CA SER A 154 2.86 -12.94 -5.73
C SER A 154 3.66 -13.37 -4.52
N TYR A 155 3.21 -12.98 -3.33
CA TYR A 155 3.82 -13.47 -2.10
C TYR A 155 2.77 -13.80 -1.05
N PHE A 156 3.16 -14.70 -0.16
CA PHE A 156 2.47 -14.94 1.11
C PHE A 156 3.42 -14.64 2.25
N ASP A 157 2.91 -14.01 3.29
CA ASP A 157 3.65 -13.81 4.52
C ASP A 157 2.76 -14.17 5.72
N LEU A 158 3.38 -14.37 6.89
CA LEU A 158 2.73 -14.82 8.11
C LEU A 158 2.14 -16.24 8.01
N VAL A 159 2.67 -17.09 7.12
CA VAL A 159 2.32 -18.52 7.08
C VAL A 159 2.89 -19.21 8.33
N THR A 160 2.09 -19.97 9.06
CA THR A 160 2.48 -20.58 10.35
C THR A 160 3.08 -21.98 10.22
N SER A 161 2.82 -22.69 9.12
CA SER A 161 3.52 -23.93 8.79
C SER A 161 3.62 -24.12 7.29
N VAL A 162 4.70 -24.75 6.84
CA VAL A 162 4.92 -25.11 5.44
C VAL A 162 4.48 -26.56 5.24
N ASP A 163 3.84 -26.86 4.11
CA ASP A 163 3.44 -28.23 3.78
C ASP A 163 4.66 -29.15 3.58
N ASP A 164 4.57 -30.39 4.06
CA ASP A 164 5.65 -31.39 3.98
C ASP A 164 6.16 -31.61 2.55
N SER A 165 5.28 -31.51 1.54
CA SER A 165 5.67 -31.66 0.14
C SER A 165 6.63 -30.57 -0.33
N ILE A 166 6.58 -29.38 0.28
CA ILE A 166 7.46 -28.26 0.00
C ILE A 166 8.72 -28.35 0.86
N ILE A 167 8.60 -28.66 2.16
CA ILE A 167 9.75 -28.78 3.09
C ILE A 167 10.77 -29.80 2.55
N LYS A 168 10.31 -30.95 2.06
CA LYS A 168 11.18 -32.01 1.52
C LYS A 168 12.04 -31.56 0.33
N GLN A 169 11.61 -30.51 -0.37
CA GLN A 169 12.33 -29.93 -1.50
C GLN A 169 13.17 -28.71 -1.11
N MET A 170 12.99 -28.16 0.11
CA MET A 170 13.74 -27.02 0.65
C MET A 170 14.23 -27.26 2.09
N PRO A 171 15.06 -28.28 2.37
CA PRO A 171 15.50 -28.59 3.74
C PRO A 171 16.32 -27.45 4.39
N ASP A 172 16.89 -26.56 3.58
CA ASP A 172 17.67 -25.41 4.05
C ASP A 172 16.85 -24.39 4.84
N ILE A 173 15.51 -24.38 4.70
CA ILE A 173 14.68 -23.40 5.41
C ILE A 173 14.75 -23.56 6.93
N GLU A 174 14.75 -24.80 7.43
CA GLU A 174 14.77 -25.09 8.87
C GLU A 174 16.13 -24.75 9.49
N SER A 175 17.21 -24.88 8.73
CA SER A 175 18.58 -24.70 9.24
C SER A 175 19.13 -23.29 9.02
N LYS A 176 18.76 -22.60 7.94
CA LYS A 176 19.32 -21.30 7.55
C LYS A 176 18.31 -20.15 7.65
N GLY A 177 17.05 -20.46 7.92
CA GLY A 177 15.95 -19.49 7.92
C GLY A 177 15.64 -18.86 6.55
N ARG A 178 16.25 -19.39 5.48
CA ARG A 178 16.00 -18.99 4.09
C ARG A 178 16.35 -20.15 3.17
N ALA A 179 15.49 -20.41 2.21
CA ALA A 179 15.74 -21.31 1.10
C ALA A 179 15.34 -20.63 -0.22
N THR A 180 16.14 -20.83 -1.25
CA THR A 180 15.90 -20.35 -2.60
C THR A 180 15.82 -21.55 -3.52
N GLY A 181 14.86 -21.59 -4.43
CA GLY A 181 14.68 -22.74 -5.31
C GLY A 181 13.77 -22.44 -6.49
N HIS A 182 13.21 -23.48 -7.09
CA HIS A 182 12.29 -23.35 -8.21
C HIS A 182 11.29 -24.52 -8.17
N ILE A 183 10.46 -24.55 -7.12
CA ILE A 183 9.52 -25.65 -6.85
C ILE A 183 8.23 -25.39 -7.59
N ALA A 184 7.89 -26.25 -8.55
CA ALA A 184 6.64 -26.16 -9.27
C ALA A 184 5.45 -26.35 -8.32
N VAL A 185 4.47 -25.45 -8.42
CA VAL A 185 3.18 -25.55 -7.73
C VAL A 185 2.03 -25.40 -8.71
N LYS A 186 0.90 -26.02 -8.38
CA LYS A 186 -0.35 -25.88 -9.11
C LYS A 186 -1.35 -25.02 -8.38
N ALA A 187 -2.19 -24.31 -9.11
CA ALA A 187 -3.29 -23.55 -8.54
C ALA A 187 -4.14 -24.44 -7.61
N GLY A 188 -4.32 -24.03 -6.36
CA GLY A 188 -5.07 -24.77 -5.35
C GLY A 188 -4.26 -25.85 -4.63
N GLN A 189 -2.96 -25.99 -4.92
CA GLN A 189 -2.07 -26.84 -4.14
C GLN A 189 -1.92 -26.27 -2.73
N LEU A 190 -2.06 -27.13 -1.72
CA LEU A 190 -1.76 -26.78 -0.33
C LEU A 190 -0.27 -26.45 -0.20
N ILE A 191 0.06 -25.26 0.28
CA ILE A 191 1.45 -24.82 0.49
C ILE A 191 1.84 -24.75 1.96
N GLY A 192 0.85 -24.73 2.85
CA GLY A 192 1.04 -24.42 4.26
C GLY A 192 -0.27 -24.07 4.95
N ARG A 193 -0.17 -23.48 6.15
CA ARG A 193 -1.33 -23.14 6.99
C ARG A 193 -1.11 -21.83 7.74
N ILE A 194 -2.19 -21.22 8.21
CA ILE A 194 -2.19 -20.10 9.16
C ILE A 194 -3.05 -20.40 10.39
N GLY A 195 -2.88 -19.61 11.45
CA GLY A 195 -3.83 -19.56 12.56
C GLY A 195 -3.37 -18.61 13.65
N GLY A 196 -4.31 -17.90 14.28
CA GLY A 196 -4.01 -16.88 15.28
C GLY A 196 -3.54 -15.53 14.69
N GLN A 197 -3.54 -15.39 13.36
CA GLN A 197 -3.03 -14.25 12.59
C GLN A 197 -3.65 -14.20 11.19
N THR A 198 -3.40 -13.11 10.47
CA THR A 198 -3.75 -12.95 9.04
C THR A 198 -2.80 -13.75 8.14
N LEU A 199 -3.25 -14.03 6.92
CA LEU A 199 -2.36 -14.27 5.80
C LEU A 199 -2.15 -12.96 5.05
N ASP A 200 -0.90 -12.56 4.89
CA ASP A 200 -0.55 -11.32 4.21
C ASP A 200 -0.18 -11.65 2.77
N THR A 201 -0.72 -10.91 1.80
CA THR A 201 -0.46 -11.19 0.38
C THR A 201 -0.54 -9.95 -0.49
N ALA A 202 0.28 -9.93 -1.55
CA ALA A 202 0.20 -8.97 -2.64
C ALA A 202 0.54 -9.64 -3.97
N VAL A 203 0.22 -8.94 -5.04
CA VAL A 203 0.70 -9.25 -6.39
C VAL A 203 1.53 -8.07 -6.89
N TYR A 204 2.69 -8.40 -7.45
CA TYR A 204 3.59 -7.45 -8.07
C TYR A 204 3.58 -7.65 -9.58
N ASN A 205 3.50 -6.54 -10.30
CA ASN A 205 3.65 -6.46 -11.74
C ASN A 205 4.98 -5.78 -12.06
N MET A 206 5.96 -6.56 -12.49
CA MET A 206 7.34 -6.09 -12.72
C MET A 206 7.46 -5.12 -13.92
N ASP A 207 6.37 -4.91 -14.67
CA ASP A 207 6.29 -3.90 -15.74
C ASP A 207 5.65 -2.58 -15.27
N LEU A 208 5.02 -2.59 -14.10
CA LEU A 208 4.37 -1.43 -13.51
C LEU A 208 5.34 -0.72 -12.58
N VAL A 209 5.51 0.59 -12.72
CA VAL A 209 5.99 1.44 -11.63
C VAL A 209 4.84 2.35 -11.25
N LEU A 210 4.40 2.28 -10.00
CA LEU A 210 3.29 3.08 -9.50
C LEU A 210 3.63 4.58 -9.62
N PRO A 211 2.81 5.37 -10.36
CA PRO A 211 3.17 6.74 -10.73
C PRO A 211 3.11 7.72 -9.56
N GLY A 212 2.43 7.37 -8.47
CA GLY A 212 2.38 8.17 -7.25
C GLY A 212 3.52 7.91 -6.27
N PHE A 213 4.56 7.16 -6.67
CA PHE A 213 5.87 7.21 -6.04
C PHE A 213 6.76 8.07 -6.92
N ILE A 214 6.82 9.38 -6.65
CA ILE A 214 7.44 10.33 -7.58
C ILE A 214 8.98 10.27 -7.57
N THR A 215 9.57 9.67 -6.53
CA THR A 215 11.00 9.32 -6.46
C THR A 215 11.17 7.85 -6.06
N PRO A 216 10.99 6.89 -7.00
CA PRO A 216 11.04 5.46 -6.71
C PRO A 216 12.33 4.99 -6.02
N SER A 217 13.47 5.64 -6.27
CA SER A 217 14.75 5.28 -5.65
C SER A 217 14.79 5.44 -4.13
N LEU A 218 13.86 6.19 -3.53
CA LEU A 218 13.74 6.25 -2.06
C LEU A 218 13.19 4.93 -1.48
N TYR A 219 12.72 4.01 -2.32
CA TYR A 219 12.19 2.71 -1.92
C TYR A 219 13.16 1.56 -2.23
N ASP A 220 14.43 1.83 -2.58
CA ASP A 220 15.43 0.80 -2.94
C ASP A 220 15.68 -0.26 -1.85
N ALA A 221 15.27 -0.01 -0.59
CA ALA A 221 15.29 -0.99 0.49
C ALA A 221 14.24 -2.10 0.34
N GLU A 222 13.12 -1.79 -0.30
CA GLU A 222 12.04 -2.70 -0.66
C GLU A 222 11.62 -2.42 -2.11
N PRO A 223 12.50 -2.73 -3.09
CA PRO A 223 12.34 -2.25 -4.47
C PRO A 223 11.05 -2.76 -5.13
N TRP A 224 10.53 -3.91 -4.69
CA TRP A 224 9.26 -4.47 -5.16
C TRP A 224 8.03 -3.60 -4.84
N LYS A 225 8.11 -2.72 -3.84
CA LYS A 225 6.96 -1.94 -3.34
C LYS A 225 6.35 -1.04 -4.42
N VAL A 226 7.19 -0.55 -5.34
CA VAL A 226 6.73 0.30 -6.44
C VAL A 226 6.01 -0.48 -7.54
N HIS A 227 6.07 -1.81 -7.50
CA HIS A 227 5.48 -2.74 -8.46
C HIS A 227 4.14 -3.34 -7.98
N THR A 228 3.64 -2.96 -6.80
CA THR A 228 2.36 -3.44 -6.25
C THR A 228 1.18 -3.08 -7.14
N ASP A 229 0.40 -4.08 -7.54
CA ASP A 229 -0.71 -3.94 -8.49
C ASP A 229 -2.07 -4.23 -7.81
N ASP A 230 -3.18 -3.97 -8.51
CA ASP A 230 -4.55 -4.23 -8.04
C ASP A 230 -4.79 -5.74 -7.91
N PHE A 231 -4.66 -6.26 -6.70
CA PHE A 231 -4.86 -7.67 -6.36
C PHE A 231 -6.16 -8.26 -6.94
N PHE A 232 -7.30 -7.57 -6.81
CA PHE A 232 -8.58 -8.12 -7.27
C PHE A 232 -8.71 -8.13 -8.80
N SER A 233 -7.86 -7.39 -9.52
CA SER A 233 -7.84 -7.44 -10.98
C SER A 233 -7.21 -8.73 -11.53
N TYR A 234 -6.56 -9.54 -10.68
CA TYR A 234 -5.95 -10.83 -11.03
C TYR A 234 -6.92 -12.01 -10.93
N PHE A 235 -8.20 -11.78 -10.66
CA PHE A 235 -9.19 -12.84 -10.52
C PHE A 235 -10.31 -12.64 -11.54
N ASP A 236 -10.76 -13.75 -12.14
CA ASP A 236 -11.95 -13.78 -12.98
C ASP A 236 -13.21 -14.01 -12.13
N GLU A 237 -14.37 -13.70 -12.72
CA GLU A 237 -15.66 -14.05 -12.10
C GLU A 237 -15.90 -15.57 -12.13
N PRO A 238 -16.57 -16.14 -11.11
CA PRO A 238 -17.22 -15.48 -9.97
C PRO A 238 -16.30 -15.19 -8.77
N LEU A 239 -15.04 -15.65 -8.82
CA LEU A 239 -14.13 -15.61 -7.68
C LEU A 239 -13.80 -14.16 -7.28
N LYS A 240 -13.64 -13.27 -8.25
CA LYS A 240 -13.42 -11.84 -8.01
C LYS A 240 -14.52 -11.22 -7.15
N SER A 241 -15.79 -11.37 -7.54
CA SER A 241 -16.91 -10.84 -6.76
C SER A 241 -16.97 -11.46 -5.35
N GLN A 242 -16.74 -12.77 -5.23
CA GLN A 242 -16.72 -13.46 -3.94
C GLN A 242 -15.61 -12.92 -2.99
N LEU A 243 -14.44 -12.60 -3.53
CA LEU A 243 -13.36 -11.96 -2.77
C LEU A 243 -13.70 -10.51 -2.40
N LEU A 244 -14.28 -9.74 -3.32
CA LEU A 244 -14.73 -8.37 -3.06
C LEU A 244 -15.84 -8.29 -2.01
N ASP A 245 -16.69 -9.31 -1.92
CA ASP A 245 -17.71 -9.42 -0.87
C ASP A 245 -17.06 -9.49 0.52
N LYS A 246 -15.94 -10.20 0.65
CA LYS A 246 -15.13 -10.29 1.88
C LYS A 246 -14.29 -9.05 2.17
N ASN A 247 -14.02 -8.21 1.16
CA ASN A 247 -13.21 -7.01 1.31
C ASN A 247 -13.96 -5.92 2.10
N ILE A 248 -13.36 -5.38 3.16
CA ILE A 248 -13.99 -4.32 3.94
C ILE A 248 -14.08 -2.99 3.19
N ARG A 249 -13.14 -2.74 2.27
CA ARG A 249 -13.16 -1.52 1.45
C ARG A 249 -14.21 -1.66 0.35
N LYS A 250 -15.23 -0.81 0.38
CA LYS A 250 -16.33 -0.82 -0.60
C LYS A 250 -16.25 0.29 -1.66
N THR A 251 -15.12 1.00 -1.73
CA THR A 251 -14.88 2.10 -2.69
C THR A 251 -13.64 1.83 -3.54
N PRO A 252 -13.68 2.07 -4.86
CA PRO A 252 -12.48 1.97 -5.71
C PRO A 252 -11.32 2.87 -5.26
N PRO A 253 -10.05 2.52 -5.55
CA PRO A 253 -9.61 1.17 -5.97
C PRO A 253 -9.89 0.17 -4.85
N TYR A 254 -10.52 -0.98 -5.15
CA TYR A 254 -10.99 -1.91 -4.11
C TYR A 254 -9.84 -2.56 -3.34
N SER A 255 -8.73 -2.86 -4.02
CA SER A 255 -7.52 -3.33 -3.36
C SER A 255 -6.88 -2.27 -2.47
N GLY A 256 -7.24 -0.99 -2.58
CA GLY A 256 -6.55 0.11 -1.89
C GLY A 256 -5.46 0.75 -2.76
N LYS A 257 -4.68 1.63 -2.17
CA LYS A 257 -3.65 2.44 -2.84
C LYS A 257 -2.51 2.73 -1.87
N ILE A 258 -1.27 2.81 -2.37
CA ILE A 258 -0.08 3.05 -1.54
C ILE A 258 0.78 4.25 -1.97
N ASP A 259 0.59 4.71 -3.20
CA ASP A 259 1.40 5.70 -3.90
C ASP A 259 0.64 7.05 -3.99
N TYR A 260 0.54 7.76 -2.86
CA TYR A 260 -0.28 8.98 -2.77
C TYR A 260 0.47 10.27 -3.17
N ASP A 261 1.75 10.20 -3.51
CA ASP A 261 2.56 11.39 -3.75
C ASP A 261 2.02 12.17 -4.95
N GLN A 262 1.97 13.49 -4.79
CA GLN A 262 1.64 14.43 -5.87
C GLN A 262 2.67 15.56 -5.88
N PRO A 263 3.37 15.82 -6.99
CA PRO A 263 4.45 16.81 -7.04
C PRO A 263 4.05 18.17 -6.47
N GLY A 264 4.88 18.72 -5.57
CA GLY A 264 4.66 20.01 -4.91
C GLY A 264 3.46 20.07 -3.95
N LYS A 265 2.83 18.93 -3.61
CA LYS A 265 1.71 18.84 -2.65
C LYS A 265 2.09 18.15 -1.34
N LEU A 266 1.35 18.43 -0.27
CA LEU A 266 1.55 17.78 1.03
C LEU A 266 1.23 16.28 1.02
N ILE A 267 0.23 15.87 0.24
CA ILE A 267 -0.21 14.47 0.19
C ILE A 267 0.93 13.55 -0.30
N GLY A 268 1.14 12.44 0.39
CA GLY A 268 2.16 11.45 0.08
C GLY A 268 2.98 10.98 1.27
N ASN A 269 4.02 10.22 0.95
CA ASN A 269 5.06 9.77 1.86
C ASN A 269 6.21 10.77 1.87
N TRP A 270 6.88 10.87 3.01
CA TRP A 270 7.96 11.80 3.28
C TRP A 270 9.00 11.11 4.15
N PHE A 271 10.27 11.29 3.80
CA PHE A 271 11.39 10.74 4.53
C PHE A 271 12.27 11.86 5.06
N LYS A 272 12.72 11.76 6.31
CA LYS A 272 13.59 12.75 6.93
C LYS A 272 14.83 12.92 6.04
N GLN A 273 15.18 14.15 5.71
CA GLN A 273 16.29 14.44 4.84
C GLN A 273 17.58 13.81 5.39
N GLY A 274 18.26 13.01 4.57
CA GLY A 274 19.47 12.28 4.97
C GLY A 274 19.24 10.92 5.64
N SER A 275 17.99 10.45 5.75
CA SER A 275 17.63 9.13 6.32
C SER A 275 17.55 8.00 5.29
N ASN A 276 18.20 8.12 4.12
CA ASN A 276 18.21 7.10 3.06
C ASN A 276 16.81 6.62 2.60
N GLY A 277 15.81 7.50 2.62
CA GLY A 277 14.45 7.15 2.22
C GLY A 277 13.81 6.09 3.11
N TYR A 278 13.18 5.11 2.47
CA TYR A 278 12.47 4.02 3.14
C TYR A 278 13.41 3.15 4.00
N ALA A 279 14.68 3.03 3.66
CA ALA A 279 15.67 2.28 4.45
C ALA A 279 15.84 2.82 5.88
N GLY A 280 15.51 4.11 6.10
CA GLY A 280 15.81 4.79 7.34
C GLY A 280 17.31 5.07 7.53
N GLU A 281 17.63 5.70 8.65
CA GLU A 281 19.00 6.03 9.01
C GLU A 281 19.87 4.76 9.08
N LYS A 282 21.15 4.85 8.71
CA LYS A 282 22.03 3.67 8.70
C LYS A 282 22.10 3.06 10.10
N GLY A 283 21.84 1.75 10.20
CA GLY A 283 21.90 1.00 11.45
C GLY A 283 20.55 0.82 12.14
N THR A 284 19.43 1.30 11.58
CA THR A 284 18.10 1.12 12.15
C THR A 284 17.29 0.07 11.39
N THR A 285 17.60 -1.23 11.55
CA THR A 285 16.90 -2.32 10.81
C THR A 285 15.67 -2.90 11.52
N GLY A 286 15.40 -2.47 12.75
CA GLY A 286 14.25 -2.86 13.58
C GLY A 286 14.16 -1.94 14.80
N ALA A 287 13.27 -2.23 15.74
CA ALA A 287 13.26 -1.52 17.02
C ALA A 287 14.57 -1.84 17.76
N GLY A 288 15.56 -0.95 17.67
CA GLY A 288 16.79 -1.08 18.45
C GLY A 288 16.49 -0.99 19.96
N GLU A 289 17.54 -0.98 20.79
CA GLU A 289 17.38 -0.90 22.26
C GLU A 289 16.54 0.29 22.76
N ASN A 290 16.41 1.33 21.93
CA ASN A 290 15.65 2.55 22.23
C ASN A 290 14.22 2.55 21.67
N GLY A 291 13.72 1.43 21.13
CA GLY A 291 12.37 1.32 20.53
C GLY A 291 12.20 2.04 19.18
N ARG A 292 13.31 2.50 18.59
CA ARG A 292 13.38 3.23 17.32
C ARG A 292 13.89 2.34 16.20
N GLY A 293 13.34 2.49 15.00
CA GLY A 293 13.68 1.65 13.85
C GLY A 293 13.79 2.43 12.53
N TYR A 294 13.78 1.71 11.40
CA TYR A 294 13.89 2.33 10.07
C TYR A 294 12.82 3.40 9.84
N TRP A 295 11.66 3.21 10.48
CA TRP A 295 10.49 4.07 10.41
C TRP A 295 10.65 5.42 11.12
N SER A 296 11.65 5.62 12.00
CA SER A 296 11.79 6.86 12.79
C SER A 296 11.88 8.13 11.94
N GLY A 297 12.40 8.01 10.71
CA GLY A 297 12.47 9.11 9.74
C GLY A 297 11.27 9.23 8.83
N HIS A 298 10.21 8.42 9.01
CA HIS A 298 9.10 8.35 8.06
C HIS A 298 7.94 9.24 8.51
N LEU A 299 7.22 9.76 7.52
CA LEU A 299 5.97 10.50 7.66
C LEU A 299 5.09 10.19 6.46
N SER A 300 3.79 10.05 6.68
CA SER A 300 2.81 9.93 5.61
C SER A 300 1.61 10.81 5.88
N VAL A 301 1.16 11.55 4.87
CA VAL A 301 -0.07 12.35 4.92
C VAL A 301 -0.94 11.92 3.74
N PHE A 302 -2.02 11.18 4.00
CA PHE A 302 -2.78 10.48 2.96
C PHE A 302 -4.23 10.25 3.37
N TYR A 303 -4.99 9.49 2.58
CA TYR A 303 -6.37 9.14 2.89
C TYR A 303 -6.49 7.72 3.44
N HIS A 304 -7.36 7.51 4.43
CA HIS A 304 -7.51 6.21 5.07
C HIS A 304 -7.93 5.11 4.07
N ALA A 305 -7.32 3.93 4.17
CA ALA A 305 -7.52 2.83 3.23
C ALA A 305 -8.93 2.23 3.24
N ILE A 306 -9.72 2.41 4.31
CA ILE A 306 -11.12 1.94 4.36
C ILE A 306 -12.10 3.11 4.22
N GLN A 307 -11.73 4.29 4.74
CA GLN A 307 -12.55 5.50 4.73
C GLN A 307 -11.83 6.58 3.92
N PRO A 308 -11.89 6.58 2.59
CA PRO A 308 -11.06 7.44 1.75
C PRO A 308 -11.33 8.94 1.91
N ALA A 309 -12.38 9.34 2.65
CA ALA A 309 -12.61 10.74 3.00
C ALA A 309 -11.78 11.21 4.20
N THR A 310 -11.26 10.30 5.03
CA THR A 310 -10.54 10.63 6.27
C THR A 310 -9.06 10.86 5.97
N ILE A 311 -8.55 12.03 6.35
CA ILE A 311 -7.13 12.38 6.26
C ILE A 311 -6.38 11.73 7.43
N ILE A 312 -5.33 11.00 7.11
CA ILE A 312 -4.43 10.34 8.05
C ILE A 312 -3.07 11.02 8.03
N VAL A 313 -2.52 11.24 9.21
CA VAL A 313 -1.11 11.59 9.44
C VAL A 313 -0.49 10.42 10.20
N SER A 314 0.45 9.71 9.56
CA SER A 314 1.22 8.65 10.20
C SER A 314 2.65 9.13 10.44
N LEU A 315 3.12 8.99 11.67
CA LEU A 315 4.40 9.50 12.15
C LEU A 315 5.28 8.33 12.58
N GLY A 316 6.55 8.37 12.20
CA GLY A 316 7.57 7.45 12.68
C GLY A 316 7.95 7.60 14.15
N GLU A 317 7.85 8.82 14.68
CA GLU A 317 8.04 9.12 16.09
C GLU A 317 6.99 10.13 16.56
N PHE A 318 6.29 9.80 17.64
CA PHE A 318 5.41 10.72 18.38
C PHE A 318 5.97 11.05 19.78
N SER A 319 5.13 11.11 20.82
CA SER A 319 5.48 11.61 22.16
C SER A 319 6.55 10.80 22.89
N ASP A 320 6.51 9.49 22.74
CA ASP A 320 7.40 8.53 23.41
C ASP A 320 8.44 7.92 22.45
N GLY A 321 8.52 8.46 21.22
CA GLY A 321 9.36 7.91 20.15
C GLY A 321 8.76 6.70 19.43
N SER A 322 7.54 6.28 19.76
CA SER A 322 6.84 5.21 19.03
C SER A 322 6.19 5.75 17.75
N PRO A 323 6.02 4.90 16.72
CA PRO A 323 5.25 5.26 15.54
C PRO A 323 3.74 5.22 15.82
N GLU A 324 3.02 6.22 15.34
CA GLU A 324 1.56 6.33 15.56
C GLU A 324 0.87 6.95 14.34
N ALA A 325 -0.34 6.48 14.03
CA ALA A 325 -1.19 7.00 12.97
C ALA A 325 -2.43 7.69 13.55
N PHE A 326 -2.71 8.89 13.04
CA PHE A 326 -3.75 9.77 13.55
C PHE A 326 -4.71 10.17 12.44
N ALA A 327 -5.96 10.43 12.80
CA ALA A 327 -6.84 11.19 11.93
C ALA A 327 -6.67 12.69 12.19
N VAL A 328 -6.91 13.51 11.17
CA VAL A 328 -6.89 14.97 11.28
C VAL A 328 -8.23 15.47 11.83
N ALA A 329 -8.20 16.21 12.95
CA ALA A 329 -9.39 16.85 13.50
C ALA A 329 -9.95 17.87 12.50
N GLY A 330 -11.27 17.85 12.28
CA GLY A 330 -11.93 18.70 11.29
C GLY A 330 -11.66 18.32 9.83
N ASN A 331 -10.78 17.35 9.57
CA ASN A 331 -10.51 16.79 8.25
C ASN A 331 -10.18 17.85 7.17
N THR A 332 -9.40 18.87 7.55
CA THR A 332 -9.11 20.05 6.71
C THR A 332 -7.82 20.75 7.15
N PRO A 333 -7.11 21.47 6.25
CA PRO A 333 -7.26 21.45 4.78
C PRO A 333 -6.95 20.08 4.16
N ASP A 334 -7.46 19.84 2.95
CA ASP A 334 -7.12 18.63 2.17
C ASP A 334 -5.63 18.64 1.76
N PRO A 335 -4.83 17.62 2.12
CA PRO A 335 -3.39 17.60 1.82
C PRO A 335 -3.07 17.61 0.32
N ALA A 336 -3.99 17.20 -0.57
CA ALA A 336 -3.80 17.32 -2.02
C ALA A 336 -3.91 18.76 -2.52
N SER A 337 -4.59 19.63 -1.77
CA SER A 337 -4.70 21.06 -2.07
C SER A 337 -3.51 21.87 -1.53
N VAL A 338 -2.92 21.42 -0.41
CA VAL A 338 -1.81 22.08 0.26
C VAL A 338 -0.55 22.05 -0.59
N ASN A 339 0.06 23.22 -0.78
CA ASN A 339 1.28 23.42 -1.54
C ASN A 339 2.11 24.56 -0.93
N LYS A 340 3.22 24.95 -1.56
CA LYS A 340 4.09 26.03 -1.07
C LYS A 340 3.33 27.33 -0.74
N ALA A 341 2.37 27.74 -1.57
CA ALA A 341 1.61 28.97 -1.38
C ALA A 341 0.66 28.89 -0.17
N SER A 342 0.35 27.69 0.33
CA SER A 342 -0.45 27.49 1.54
C SER A 342 0.27 27.95 2.81
N GLY A 343 1.60 28.08 2.78
CA GLY A 343 2.38 28.42 3.97
C GLY A 343 2.35 27.30 5.01
N ILE A 344 2.30 27.69 6.30
CA ILE A 344 2.25 26.74 7.41
C ILE A 344 0.83 26.20 7.57
N VAL A 345 0.67 24.89 7.42
CA VAL A 345 -0.55 24.15 7.78
C VAL A 345 -0.38 23.56 9.17
N LYS A 346 -1.45 23.61 9.96
CA LYS A 346 -1.54 22.96 11.28
C LYS A 346 -2.63 21.91 11.22
N TYR A 347 -2.28 20.68 11.57
CA TYR A 347 -3.27 19.64 11.84
C TYR A 347 -3.27 19.31 13.32
N GLU A 348 -4.46 19.27 13.92
CA GLU A 348 -4.66 18.64 15.23
C GLU A 348 -4.88 17.14 15.00
N LEU A 349 -4.21 16.34 15.81
CA LEU A 349 -4.16 14.89 15.68
C LEU A 349 -5.10 14.27 16.71
N ILE A 350 -6.05 13.47 16.23
CA ILE A 350 -6.97 12.68 17.06
C ILE A 350 -6.78 11.20 16.77
N GLN A 351 -7.39 10.34 17.57
CA GLN A 351 -7.28 8.91 17.33
C GLN A 351 -7.78 8.52 15.93
N GLY A 352 -6.95 7.75 15.23
CA GLY A 352 -7.26 7.24 13.90
C GLY A 352 -8.41 6.22 13.91
N PRO A 353 -8.87 5.79 12.72
CA PRO A 353 -9.91 4.78 12.59
C PRO A 353 -9.53 3.44 13.26
N ASN A 354 -10.54 2.74 13.78
CA ASN A 354 -10.41 1.37 14.26
C ASN A 354 -10.21 0.38 13.10
N GLN A 355 -10.01 -0.91 13.40
CA GLN A 355 -9.78 -1.96 12.39
C GLN A 355 -10.90 -2.10 11.35
N ASP A 356 -12.13 -1.73 11.72
CA ASP A 356 -13.29 -1.71 10.82
C ASP A 356 -13.41 -0.40 9.99
N GLY A 357 -12.44 0.50 10.17
CA GLY A 357 -12.40 1.81 9.55
C GLY A 357 -13.27 2.86 10.22
N GLN A 358 -13.94 2.59 11.35
CA GLN A 358 -14.74 3.61 12.02
C GLN A 358 -13.86 4.55 12.83
N LEU A 359 -14.09 5.86 12.71
CA LEU A 359 -13.45 6.84 13.59
C LEU A 359 -14.00 6.70 15.02
N PRO A 360 -13.14 6.68 16.05
CA PRO A 360 -13.57 6.70 17.43
C PRO A 360 -14.46 7.91 17.76
N GLN A 361 -15.37 7.72 18.72
CA GLN A 361 -16.20 8.81 19.25
C GLN A 361 -15.37 9.82 20.05
N ASP A 362 -14.30 9.35 20.69
CA ASP A 362 -13.34 10.23 21.34
C ASP A 362 -12.61 11.07 20.29
N LYS A 363 -12.77 12.40 20.40
CA LYS A 363 -12.13 13.41 19.55
C LYS A 363 -11.06 14.20 20.31
N THR A 364 -10.56 13.67 21.41
CA THR A 364 -9.50 14.30 22.20
C THR A 364 -8.26 14.54 21.34
N VAL A 365 -7.81 15.79 21.30
CA VAL A 365 -6.58 16.17 20.60
C VAL A 365 -5.38 15.59 21.35
N ARG A 366 -4.63 14.72 20.67
CA ARG A 366 -3.43 14.06 21.18
C ARG A 366 -2.17 14.90 20.96
N GLY A 367 -2.20 15.79 19.98
CA GLY A 367 -1.12 16.72 19.65
C GLY A 367 -1.42 17.48 18.38
N SER A 368 -0.47 18.31 17.94
CA SER A 368 -0.56 19.02 16.67
C SER A 368 0.70 18.80 15.84
N VAL A 369 0.57 18.87 14.52
CA VAL A 369 1.72 18.86 13.60
C VAL A 369 1.67 20.11 12.73
N LEU A 370 2.83 20.75 12.57
CA LEU A 370 3.05 21.84 11.62
C LEU A 370 3.72 21.28 10.37
N LEU A 371 3.18 21.65 9.21
CA LEU A 371 3.60 21.15 7.91
C LEU A 371 3.72 22.35 6.96
N GLN A 372 4.86 22.47 6.28
CA GLN A 372 5.07 23.51 5.28
C GLN A 372 5.80 22.93 4.07
N VAL A 373 5.09 22.85 2.95
CA VAL A 373 5.68 22.42 1.67
C VAL A 373 6.65 23.49 1.18
N LEU A 374 7.84 23.07 0.78
CA LEU A 374 8.92 23.90 0.27
C LEU A 374 9.21 23.54 -1.21
N ASP A 375 10.11 24.28 -1.85
CA ASP A 375 10.58 23.93 -3.19
C ASP A 375 11.40 22.64 -3.20
N GLY A 376 11.38 21.94 -4.34
CA GLY A 376 12.22 20.76 -4.58
C GLY A 376 11.79 19.53 -3.79
N GLU A 377 10.49 19.26 -3.72
CA GLU A 377 9.90 18.12 -3.00
C GLU A 377 10.40 18.01 -1.55
N LYS A 378 10.44 19.17 -0.87
CA LYS A 378 10.81 19.27 0.54
C LYS A 378 9.63 19.67 1.40
N LEU A 379 9.68 19.22 2.64
CA LEU A 379 8.67 19.53 3.66
C LEU A 379 9.38 19.92 4.95
N LYS A 380 9.04 21.07 5.52
CA LYS A 380 9.38 21.39 6.91
C LYS A 380 8.28 20.87 7.83
N MET A 381 8.64 20.11 8.84
CA MET A 381 7.70 19.47 9.75
C MET A 381 8.16 19.55 11.21
N GLU A 382 7.20 19.73 12.12
CA GLU A 382 7.42 19.61 13.57
C GLU A 382 6.14 19.14 14.27
N VAL A 383 6.30 18.20 15.20
CA VAL A 383 5.21 17.65 16.00
C VAL A 383 5.24 18.25 17.40
N PHE A 384 4.06 18.57 17.94
CA PHE A 384 3.85 19.14 19.27
C PHE A 384 2.88 18.25 20.06
N PRO A 385 3.38 17.18 20.72
CA PRO A 385 2.53 16.29 21.50
C PRO A 385 1.81 17.01 22.65
N GLY A 386 0.55 16.64 22.90
CA GLY A 386 -0.29 17.22 23.94
C GLY A 386 -0.65 18.70 23.74
N LYS A 387 -0.35 19.28 22.57
CA LYS A 387 -0.69 20.66 22.23
C LYS A 387 -1.82 20.73 21.21
N THR A 388 -2.75 21.65 21.41
CA THR A 388 -3.72 22.05 20.39
C THR A 388 -3.09 23.04 19.41
N ALA A 389 -3.70 23.23 18.24
CA ALA A 389 -3.18 24.12 17.21
C ALA A 389 -3.10 25.59 17.69
N SER A 390 -3.98 25.98 18.62
CA SER A 390 -3.99 27.31 19.24
C SER A 390 -2.83 27.53 20.22
N GLN A 391 -2.20 26.47 20.72
CA GLN A 391 -1.05 26.53 21.63
C GLN A 391 0.29 26.55 20.88
N VAL A 392 0.29 26.32 19.56
CA VAL A 392 1.50 26.28 18.74
C VAL A 392 1.61 27.56 17.92
N ASN A 393 2.60 28.40 18.19
CA ASN A 393 2.76 29.69 17.51
C ASN A 393 3.45 29.58 16.14
N GLY A 394 4.27 28.54 15.93
CA GLY A 394 5.04 28.34 14.71
C GLY A 394 6.11 27.27 14.92
N PHE A 395 6.95 27.07 13.90
CA PHE A 395 8.11 26.19 14.01
C PHE A 395 9.11 26.72 15.05
N THR A 396 9.77 25.79 15.73
CA THR A 396 10.91 26.02 16.62
C THR A 396 12.20 25.55 15.95
N PRO A 397 13.37 25.70 16.62
CA PRO A 397 14.62 25.09 16.14
C PRO A 397 14.60 23.55 16.04
N ALA A 398 13.62 22.87 16.64
CA ALA A 398 13.47 21.41 16.55
C ALA A 398 12.84 20.94 15.22
N ALA A 399 12.30 21.84 14.40
CA ALA A 399 11.71 21.50 13.12
C ALA A 399 12.70 20.77 12.20
N LEU A 400 12.24 19.67 11.61
CA LEU A 400 13.01 18.85 10.70
C LEU A 400 12.62 19.11 9.25
N THR A 401 13.52 18.77 8.34
CA THR A 401 13.25 18.78 6.90
C THR A 401 13.10 17.34 6.42
N TYR A 402 12.08 17.12 5.62
CA TYR A 402 11.78 15.87 4.93
C TYR A 402 11.89 16.09 3.42
N GLU A 403 12.14 15.00 2.71
CA GLU A 403 12.23 14.90 1.26
C GLU A 403 11.37 13.73 0.77
N ARG A 404 11.09 13.71 -0.53
CA ARG A 404 10.44 12.58 -1.19
C ARG A 404 10.82 12.50 -2.65
#